data_AF-A0A4P8GD46-F1
#
_entry.id   AF-A0A4P8GD46-F1
#
_cell.length_a   1.000
_cell.length_b   1.000
_cell.length_c   1.000
_cell.angle_alpha   90.00
_cell.angle_beta   90.00
_cell.angle_gamma   90.00
#
_symmetry.space_group_name_H-M   'P 1'
#
loop_
_entity.id
_entity.type
_entity.pdbx_description
1 polymer ?
#
loop_
_entity_poly.entity_id
_entity_poly.type
_entity_poly.pdbx_seq_one_letter_code
_entity_poly.pdbx_strand_id
1 'polypeptide(L)'
;MIVVSEAFKSWLIGCIGLRLLLVWGLFHVFESKKNGNPQAVALLFDGKDFGTLKCAPDGSSIAYSSDVVAECDLGEFGAEKIFPLESDEAFSSVVGEELNSVSLILSSVEDSVAGVLLRFGNSECLSFINLGDELFVYKEIPSEIIKCEGLEFLKLS
;
A
#
# COMPACT_ATOMS: atom_id res chain seq x y z
N MET A 1 7.10 -3.03 -20.51
CA MET A 1 7.13 -1.96 -19.50
C MET A 1 5.69 -1.73 -19.06
N ILE A 2 5.29 -2.43 -18.01
CA ILE A 2 3.97 -2.26 -17.40
C ILE A 2 3.97 -0.88 -16.72
N VAL A 3 2.97 -0.06 -17.05
CA VAL A 3 2.88 1.33 -16.64
C VAL A 3 1.71 1.44 -15.68
N VAL A 4 1.94 1.93 -14.46
CA VAL A 4 0.86 2.35 -13.57
C VAL A 4 0.06 3.51 -14.20
N SER A 5 -1.22 3.60 -13.87
CA SER A 5 -2.08 4.66 -14.43
C SER A 5 -1.54 6.06 -14.13
N GLU A 6 -1.77 7.01 -15.02
CA GLU A 6 -1.35 8.40 -14.82
C GLU A 6 -2.02 9.02 -13.58
N ALA A 7 -3.25 8.61 -13.27
CA ALA A 7 -3.92 9.00 -12.02
C ALA A 7 -3.14 8.53 -10.79
N PHE A 8 -2.66 7.29 -10.79
CA PHE A 8 -1.88 6.74 -9.67
C PHE A 8 -0.55 7.48 -9.51
N LYS A 9 0.21 7.66 -10.60
CA LYS A 9 1.47 8.42 -10.55
C LYS A 9 1.24 9.85 -10.07
N SER A 10 0.21 10.52 -10.59
CA SER A 10 -0.11 11.90 -10.23
C SER A 10 -0.51 12.02 -8.77
N TRP A 11 -1.24 11.05 -8.23
CA TRP A 11 -1.58 11.02 -6.82
C TRP A 11 -0.32 10.84 -5.95
N LEU A 12 0.51 9.84 -6.25
CA LEU A 12 1.77 9.58 -5.52
C LEU A 12 2.72 10.79 -5.51
N ILE A 13 2.99 11.36 -6.68
CA ILE A 13 3.86 12.55 -6.82
C ILE A 13 3.22 13.74 -6.10
N GLY A 14 1.89 13.88 -6.22
CA GLY A 14 1.14 14.94 -5.57
C GLY A 14 1.15 14.87 -4.04
N CYS A 15 1.48 13.72 -3.45
CA CYS A 15 1.61 13.54 -2.00
C CYS A 15 2.99 13.92 -1.46
N ILE A 16 4.00 14.11 -2.31
CA ILE A 16 5.35 14.51 -1.88
C ILE A 16 5.29 15.90 -1.23
N GLY A 17 5.93 16.03 -0.07
CA GLY A 17 5.91 17.24 0.77
C GLY A 17 4.67 17.37 1.65
N LEU A 18 3.77 16.38 1.65
CA LEU A 18 2.57 16.38 2.49
C LEU A 18 2.70 15.38 3.64
N ARG A 19 2.02 15.68 4.75
CA ARG A 19 2.01 14.81 5.93
C ARG A 19 0.97 13.70 5.80
N LEU A 20 1.33 12.48 6.18
CA LEU A 20 0.37 11.39 6.29
C LEU A 20 -0.50 11.60 7.55
N LEU A 21 -1.80 11.73 7.39
CA LEU A 21 -2.73 12.03 8.48
C LEU A 21 -3.42 10.78 9.02
N LEU A 22 -3.94 9.94 8.13
CA LEU A 22 -4.71 8.74 8.48
C LEU A 22 -4.30 7.56 7.61
N VAL A 23 -4.42 6.37 8.20
CA VAL A 23 -4.19 5.10 7.53
C VAL A 23 -5.29 4.13 7.91
N TRP A 24 -6.06 3.68 6.94
CA TRP A 24 -7.11 2.69 7.13
C TRP A 24 -6.79 1.42 6.35
N GLY A 25 -6.90 0.27 7.00
CA GLY A 25 -6.82 -1.01 6.33
C GLY A 25 -8.19 -1.67 6.23
N LEU A 26 -8.49 -2.24 5.07
CA LEU A 26 -9.61 -3.13 4.88
C LEU A 26 -9.13 -4.57 5.11
N PHE A 27 -9.80 -5.29 6.01
CA PHE A 27 -9.44 -6.66 6.34
C PHE A 27 -10.66 -7.58 6.26
N HIS A 28 -10.41 -8.80 5.78
CA HIS A 28 -11.36 -9.89 5.95
C HIS A 28 -11.44 -10.31 7.42
N VAL A 29 -12.66 -10.47 7.91
CA VAL A 29 -12.99 -10.91 9.26
C VAL A 29 -13.92 -12.11 9.19
N PHE A 30 -13.45 -13.25 9.69
CA PHE A 30 -14.21 -14.49 9.73
C PHE A 30 -14.25 -15.05 11.15
N GLU A 31 -15.43 -15.43 11.64
CA GLU A 31 -15.61 -15.92 13.02
C GLU A 31 -14.95 -15.02 14.08
N SER A 32 -15.09 -13.70 13.92
CA SER A 32 -14.49 -12.67 14.80
C SER A 32 -12.96 -12.61 14.79
N LYS A 33 -12.29 -13.26 13.83
CA LYS A 33 -10.85 -13.19 13.62
C LYS A 33 -10.54 -12.31 12.42
N LYS A 34 -9.72 -11.29 12.62
CA LYS A 34 -9.16 -10.45 11.55
C LYS A 34 -8.04 -11.23 10.85
N ASN A 35 -8.03 -11.25 9.52
CA ASN A 35 -6.89 -11.79 8.77
C ASN A 35 -5.62 -10.96 9.04
N GLY A 36 -4.44 -11.58 8.85
CA GLY A 36 -3.15 -10.96 9.15
C GLY A 36 -2.79 -9.82 8.20
N ASN A 37 -3.08 -9.99 6.91
CA ASN A 37 -2.76 -9.02 5.86
C ASN A 37 -4.01 -8.22 5.44
N PRO A 38 -3.86 -6.90 5.17
CA PRO A 38 -4.95 -6.10 4.63
C PRO A 38 -5.27 -6.54 3.18
N GLN A 39 -6.54 -6.42 2.78
CA GLN A 39 -6.94 -6.53 1.38
C GLN A 39 -6.69 -5.22 0.62
N ALA A 40 -6.77 -4.09 1.33
CA ALA A 40 -6.48 -2.76 0.81
C ALA A 40 -6.02 -1.84 1.94
N VAL A 41 -5.21 -0.83 1.61
CA VAL A 41 -4.82 0.24 2.54
C VAL A 41 -5.14 1.59 1.92
N ALA A 42 -5.96 2.39 2.60
CA ALA A 42 -6.26 3.76 2.25
C ALA A 42 -5.39 4.73 3.05
N LEU A 43 -4.76 5.67 2.34
CA LEU A 43 -3.87 6.68 2.90
C LEU A 43 -4.46 8.06 2.69
N LEU A 44 -4.50 8.88 3.74
CA LEU A 44 -4.91 10.28 3.66
C LEU A 44 -3.71 11.18 3.95
N PHE A 45 -3.32 11.97 2.95
CA PHE A 45 -2.32 13.03 3.13
C PHE A 45 -2.99 14.38 3.32
N ASP A 46 -2.30 15.30 4.01
CA ASP A 46 -2.78 16.65 4.25
C ASP A 46 -3.15 17.36 2.93
N GLY A 47 -4.35 17.91 2.84
CA GLY A 47 -4.86 18.57 1.63
C GLY A 47 -5.14 17.64 0.43
N LYS A 48 -5.24 16.32 0.64
CA LYS A 48 -5.59 15.34 -0.40
C LYS A 48 -6.85 14.54 -0.03
N ASP A 49 -7.47 13.97 -1.05
CA ASP A 49 -8.41 12.86 -0.88
C ASP A 49 -7.66 11.55 -0.61
N PHE A 50 -8.36 10.55 -0.08
CA PHE A 50 -7.81 9.22 0.12
C PHE A 50 -7.28 8.62 -1.18
N GLY A 51 -6.13 7.95 -1.09
CA GLY A 51 -5.67 7.01 -2.11
C GLY A 51 -5.61 5.62 -1.54
N THR A 52 -6.27 4.68 -2.21
CA THR A 52 -6.36 3.29 -1.78
C THR A 52 -5.44 2.42 -2.63
N LEU A 53 -4.55 1.69 -1.96
CA LEU A 53 -3.64 0.70 -2.53
C LEU A 53 -4.20 -0.71 -2.29
N LYS A 54 -4.18 -1.57 -3.31
CA LYS A 54 -4.63 -2.97 -3.24
C LYS A 54 -3.94 -3.82 -4.28
N CYS A 55 -4.01 -5.15 -4.16
CA CYS A 55 -3.58 -6.04 -5.23
C CYS A 55 -4.45 -5.83 -6.48
N ALA A 56 -3.81 -5.75 -7.65
CA ALA A 56 -4.51 -5.66 -8.92
C ALA A 56 -5.14 -7.02 -9.29
N PRO A 57 -6.20 -7.06 -10.12
CA PRO A 57 -6.83 -8.31 -10.53
C PRO A 57 -5.93 -9.22 -11.40
N ASP A 58 -4.77 -8.74 -11.84
CA ASP A 58 -3.80 -9.54 -12.60
C ASP A 58 -2.97 -10.47 -11.70
N GLY A 59 -3.08 -10.36 -10.38
CA GLY A 59 -2.38 -11.21 -9.41
C GLY A 59 -0.90 -10.87 -9.22
N SER A 60 -0.41 -9.77 -9.80
CA SER A 60 1.02 -9.42 -9.68
C SER A 60 1.32 -7.92 -9.58
N SER A 61 0.40 -7.05 -10.02
CA SER A 61 0.58 -5.61 -9.92
C SER A 61 -0.05 -5.05 -8.64
N ILE A 62 0.43 -3.89 -8.21
CA ILE A 62 -0.28 -3.01 -7.27
C ILE A 62 -1.28 -2.14 -8.04
N ALA A 63 -2.47 -1.96 -7.48
CA ALA A 63 -3.52 -1.11 -8.01
C ALA A 63 -3.80 0.08 -7.09
N TYR A 64 -4.27 1.16 -7.71
CA TYR A 64 -4.72 2.38 -7.06
C TYR A 64 -6.20 2.62 -7.32
N SER A 65 -6.90 3.10 -6.30
CA SER A 65 -8.24 3.67 -6.42
C SER A 65 -8.32 5.01 -5.69
N SER A 66 -9.06 5.95 -6.28
CA SER A 66 -9.49 7.17 -5.59
C SER A 66 -10.68 6.94 -4.65
N ASP A 67 -11.31 5.76 -4.73
CA ASP A 67 -12.40 5.40 -3.84
C ASP A 67 -11.85 5.03 -2.46
N VAL A 68 -12.54 5.49 -1.41
CA VAL A 68 -12.27 5.05 -0.04
C VAL A 68 -12.62 3.58 0.10
N VAL A 69 -11.87 2.84 0.91
CA VAL A 69 -12.24 1.48 1.32
C VAL A 69 -13.65 1.44 1.91
N ALA A 70 -14.39 0.38 1.63
CA ALA A 70 -15.76 0.19 2.08
C ALA A 70 -15.91 -1.17 2.75
N GLU A 71 -16.70 -1.22 3.82
CA GLU A 71 -17.05 -2.49 4.46
C GLU A 71 -18.06 -3.26 3.62
N CYS A 72 -17.97 -4.58 3.67
CA CYS A 72 -18.85 -5.48 2.92
C CYS A 72 -19.24 -6.69 3.79
N ASP A 73 -20.54 -6.97 3.89
CA ASP A 73 -21.02 -8.21 4.51
C ASP A 73 -21.00 -9.32 3.47
N LEU A 74 -20.16 -10.34 3.70
CA LEU A 74 -20.01 -11.51 2.83
C LEU A 74 -20.90 -12.68 3.29
N GLY A 75 -21.82 -12.45 4.23
CA GLY A 75 -22.74 -13.43 4.75
C GLY A 75 -22.00 -14.57 5.48
N GLU A 76 -22.20 -15.80 5.01
CA GLU A 76 -21.57 -16.98 5.63
C GLU A 76 -20.04 -16.99 5.48
N PHE A 77 -19.47 -16.16 4.60
CA PHE A 77 -18.02 -16.06 4.38
C PHE A 77 -17.35 -14.96 5.21
N GLY A 78 -18.08 -14.34 6.15
CA GLY A 78 -17.56 -13.30 7.03
C GLY A 78 -17.88 -11.89 6.53
N ALA A 79 -16.97 -10.94 6.77
CA ALA A 79 -17.14 -9.56 6.33
C ALA A 79 -15.80 -8.89 6.06
N GLU A 80 -15.79 -7.87 5.21
CA GLU A 80 -14.69 -6.93 5.05
C GLU A 80 -14.94 -5.74 5.98
N LYS A 81 -13.99 -5.45 6.87
CA LYS A 81 -14.10 -4.40 7.88
C LYS A 81 -12.93 -3.46 7.83
N ILE A 82 -13.19 -2.18 8.13
CA ILE A 82 -12.18 -1.13 8.14
C ILE A 82 -11.60 -1.01 9.55
N PHE A 83 -10.28 -0.97 9.63
CA PHE A 83 -9.55 -0.75 10.88
C PHE A 83 -8.60 0.44 10.74
N PRO A 84 -8.60 1.37 11.71
CA PRO A 84 -7.53 2.38 11.82
C PRO A 84 -6.20 1.68 12.11
N LEU A 85 -5.15 2.07 11.39
CA LEU A 85 -3.81 1.48 11.50
C LEU A 85 -2.77 2.45 12.07
N GLU A 86 -3.16 3.64 12.52
CA GLU A 86 -2.23 4.67 12.99
C GLU A 86 -1.44 4.22 14.23
N SER A 87 -2.00 3.30 15.02
CA SER A 87 -1.33 2.71 16.19
C SER A 87 -0.59 1.41 15.89
N ASP A 88 -0.72 0.86 14.68
CA ASP A 88 -0.03 -0.37 14.29
C ASP A 88 1.48 -0.10 14.14
N GLU A 89 2.29 -1.10 14.50
CA GLU A 89 3.75 -0.97 14.51
C GLU A 89 4.30 -0.49 13.15
N ALA A 90 3.72 -0.99 12.05
CA ALA A 90 4.10 -0.62 10.69
C ALA A 90 3.92 0.87 10.37
N PHE A 91 2.94 1.55 10.98
CA PHE A 91 2.54 2.92 10.58
C PHE A 91 2.78 3.97 11.65
N SER A 92 2.86 3.59 12.92
CA SER A 92 2.97 4.53 14.05
C SER A 92 4.18 5.47 13.97
N SER A 93 5.25 5.07 13.28
CA SER A 93 6.44 5.92 13.04
C SER A 93 6.32 6.85 11.83
N VAL A 94 5.32 6.68 10.95
CA VAL A 94 5.18 7.50 9.73
C VAL A 94 3.92 8.36 9.69
N VAL A 95 2.92 8.08 10.54
CA VAL A 95 1.76 8.96 10.70
C VAL A 95 2.19 10.27 11.35
N GLY A 96 1.80 11.39 10.74
CA GLY A 96 2.21 12.75 11.09
C GLY A 96 3.46 13.23 10.35
N GLU A 97 4.20 12.33 9.70
CA GLU A 97 5.45 12.64 9.01
C GLU A 97 5.22 13.05 7.55
N GLU A 98 6.11 13.89 7.04
CA GLU A 98 6.11 14.36 5.66
C GLU A 98 6.63 13.30 4.70
N LEU A 99 5.98 13.10 3.56
CA LEU A 99 6.47 12.21 2.50
C LEU A 99 7.59 12.90 1.70
N ASN A 100 8.81 12.38 1.79
CA ASN A 100 9.98 12.93 1.09
C ASN A 100 10.11 12.43 -0.35
N SER A 101 9.83 11.15 -0.58
CA SER A 101 9.98 10.56 -1.91
C SER A 101 9.16 9.29 -2.06
N VAL A 102 8.85 8.97 -3.32
CA VAL A 102 8.15 7.76 -3.71
C VAL A 102 8.99 6.99 -4.72
N SER A 103 8.95 5.66 -4.65
CA SER A 103 9.47 4.78 -5.69
C SER A 103 8.42 3.73 -6.05
N LEU A 104 8.33 3.38 -7.32
CA LEU A 104 7.66 2.15 -7.75
C LEU A 104 8.57 0.97 -7.45
N ILE A 105 7.97 -0.14 -7.04
CA ILE A 105 8.63 -1.43 -6.85
C ILE A 105 8.27 -2.28 -8.07
N LEU A 106 9.26 -2.64 -8.86
CA LEU A 106 9.12 -3.44 -10.07
C LEU A 106 9.53 -4.88 -9.76
N SER A 107 8.75 -5.86 -10.21
CA SER A 107 9.15 -7.27 -10.19
C SER A 107 9.67 -7.66 -11.56
N SER A 108 10.92 -8.11 -11.64
CA SER A 108 11.48 -8.65 -12.89
C SER A 108 11.03 -10.09 -13.18
N VAL A 109 10.54 -10.81 -12.16
CA VAL A 109 9.97 -12.15 -12.31
C VAL A 109 8.58 -12.08 -12.95
N GLU A 110 7.75 -11.16 -12.48
CA GLU A 110 6.37 -10.99 -12.95
C GLU A 110 6.23 -9.95 -14.08
N ASP A 111 7.32 -9.26 -14.46
CA ASP A 111 7.35 -8.10 -15.37
C ASP A 111 6.30 -7.02 -15.01
N SER A 112 6.06 -6.80 -13.71
CA SER A 112 4.96 -5.98 -13.20
C SER A 112 5.43 -4.84 -12.27
N VAL A 113 4.53 -3.90 -12.00
CA VAL A 113 4.70 -2.94 -10.89
C VAL A 113 4.11 -3.58 -9.65
N ALA A 114 4.90 -4.36 -8.92
CA ALA A 114 4.47 -5.12 -7.75
C ALA A 114 4.09 -4.24 -6.55
N GLY A 115 4.61 -3.01 -6.45
CA GLY A 115 4.38 -2.21 -5.26
C GLY A 115 4.80 -0.75 -5.34
N VAL A 116 4.71 -0.09 -4.19
CA VAL A 116 5.21 1.28 -3.97
C VAL A 116 5.98 1.36 -2.66
N LEU A 117 7.07 2.13 -2.67
CA LEU A 117 7.88 2.47 -1.52
C LEU A 117 7.73 3.96 -1.24
N LEU A 118 7.30 4.28 -0.03
CA LEU A 118 7.19 5.62 0.52
C LEU A 118 8.35 5.86 1.49
N ARG A 119 9.04 7.00 1.37
CA ARG A 119 10.08 7.41 2.33
C ARG A 119 9.69 8.73 2.99
N PHE A 120 9.76 8.77 4.31
CA PHE A 120 9.28 9.90 5.12
C PHE A 120 10.41 10.79 5.66
N GLY A 121 10.04 11.96 6.18
CA GLY A 121 10.89 13.01 6.77
C GLY A 121 11.89 12.49 7.80
N ASN A 122 11.44 11.53 8.61
CA ASN A 122 12.20 10.90 9.69
C ASN A 122 13.06 9.71 9.25
N SER A 123 13.27 9.53 7.94
CA SER A 123 14.02 8.41 7.32
C SER A 123 13.33 7.04 7.41
N GLU A 124 12.13 6.96 7.98
CA GLU A 124 11.34 5.73 7.96
C GLU A 124 10.79 5.45 6.55
N CYS A 125 10.56 4.18 6.28
CA CYS A 125 10.07 3.70 5.00
C CYS A 125 8.79 2.89 5.20
N LEU A 126 7.93 2.91 4.19
CA LEU A 126 6.74 2.07 4.14
C LEU A 126 6.56 1.55 2.72
N SER A 127 6.62 0.23 2.57
CA SER A 127 6.46 -0.45 1.29
C SER A 127 5.13 -1.19 1.29
N PHE A 128 4.37 -1.03 0.22
CA PHE A 128 3.16 -1.80 -0.07
C PHE A 128 3.45 -2.67 -1.29
N ILE A 129 3.37 -3.98 -1.13
CA ILE A 129 3.80 -4.93 -2.17
C ILE A 129 2.72 -5.98 -2.34
N ASN A 130 2.31 -6.18 -3.59
CA ASN A 130 1.57 -7.36 -3.99
C ASN A 130 2.55 -8.53 -4.16
N LEU A 131 2.39 -9.59 -3.36
CA LEU A 131 3.13 -10.84 -3.50
C LEU A 131 2.13 -11.97 -3.81
N GLY A 132 1.67 -12.00 -5.06
CA GLY A 132 0.60 -12.89 -5.54
C GLY A 132 -0.79 -12.34 -5.25
N ASP A 133 -1.45 -12.88 -4.22
CA ASP A 133 -2.84 -12.55 -3.89
C ASP A 133 -2.99 -11.74 -2.59
N GLU A 134 -1.89 -11.45 -1.92
CA GLU A 134 -1.89 -10.74 -0.64
C GLU A 134 -1.10 -9.43 -0.71
N LEU A 135 -1.65 -8.38 -0.08
CA LEU A 135 -1.00 -7.09 0.07
C LEU A 135 -0.15 -7.10 1.34
N PHE A 136 1.16 -7.03 1.17
CA PHE A 136 2.11 -6.94 2.27
C PHE A 136 2.53 -5.50 2.54
N VAL A 137 2.77 -5.21 3.82
CA VAL A 137 3.26 -3.92 4.29
C VAL A 137 4.58 -4.13 5.02
N TYR A 138 5.64 -3.46 4.56
CA TYR A 138 6.99 -3.60 5.11
C TYR A 138 7.62 -2.25 5.44
N LYS A 139 8.24 -2.12 6.61
CA LYS A 139 9.20 -1.04 6.88
C LYS A 139 10.52 -1.26 6.13
N GLU A 140 10.98 -2.51 6.16
CA GLU A 140 12.13 -3.00 5.42
C GLU A 140 11.73 -4.29 4.71
N ILE A 141 11.95 -4.34 3.40
CA ILE A 141 11.60 -5.52 2.60
C ILE A 141 12.66 -6.59 2.86
N PRO A 142 12.27 -7.81 3.29
CA PRO A 142 13.20 -8.91 3.48
C PRO A 142 14.07 -9.17 2.25
N SER A 143 15.36 -9.42 2.48
CA SER A 143 16.34 -9.61 1.39
C SER A 143 16.01 -10.80 0.49
N GLU A 144 15.37 -11.82 1.05
CA GLU A 144 14.89 -13.00 0.35
C GLU A 144 13.81 -12.62 -0.66
N ILE A 145 12.87 -11.75 -0.28
CA ILE A 145 11.80 -11.28 -1.17
C ILE A 145 12.39 -10.46 -2.32
N ILE A 146 13.32 -9.55 -2.03
CA ILE A 146 14.01 -8.76 -3.06
C ILE A 146 14.67 -9.68 -4.10
N LYS A 147 15.34 -10.75 -3.65
CA LYS A 147 16.03 -11.69 -4.55
C LYS A 147 15.06 -12.58 -5.31
N CYS A 148 14.06 -13.13 -4.64
CA CYS A 148 13.12 -14.09 -5.24
C CYS A 148 12.22 -13.43 -6.27
N GLU A 149 11.73 -12.22 -6.00
CA GLU A 149 10.87 -11.45 -6.92
C GLU A 149 11.68 -10.59 -7.90
N GLY A 150 13.00 -10.54 -7.73
CA GLY A 150 13.89 -9.69 -8.49
C GLY A 150 13.44 -8.22 -8.45
N LEU A 151 13.23 -7.69 -7.23
CA LEU A 151 12.67 -6.37 -7.03
C LEU A 151 13.66 -5.25 -7.38
N GLU A 152 13.18 -4.30 -8.19
CA GLU A 152 13.89 -3.07 -8.54
C GLU A 152 13.08 -1.83 -8.12
N PHE A 153 13.77 -0.73 -7.84
CA PHE A 153 13.14 0.49 -7.32
C PHE A 153 13.29 1.64 -8.32
N LEU A 154 12.18 2.10 -8.87
CA LEU A 154 12.14 3.24 -9.78
C LEU A 154 11.61 4.47 -9.04
N LYS A 155 12.49 5.42 -8.72
CA LYS A 155 12.10 6.67 -8.06
C LYS A 155 11.19 7.51 -8.95
N LEU A 156 10.06 7.96 -8.40
CA LEU A 156 9.17 8.93 -9.02
C LEU A 156 9.60 10.33 -8.55
N SER A 157 10.52 10.94 -9.31
CA SER A 157 11.06 12.32 -9.17
C SER A 157 11.50 12.76 -7.77
#